data_AF-A0A350EX18-F1
#
_entry.id   AF-A0A350EX18-F1
#
_cell.length_a   1.000
_cell.length_b   1.000
_cell.length_c   1.000
_cell.angle_alpha   90.00
_cell.angle_beta   90.00
_cell.angle_gamma   90.00
#
_symmetry.space_group_name_H-M   'P 1'
#
loop_
_entity.id
_entity.type
_entity.pdbx_description
1 polymer ?
#
loop_
_entity_poly.entity_id
_entity_poly.type
_entity_poly.pdbx_seq_one_letter_code
_entity_poly.pdbx_strand_id
1 'polypeptide(L)'
;MRKKNLELSVAVASGLLTATGLAHGAASNGRPAADTNGPIGFAMAAGATTGGGMAEPATVTTLAELKAAVQDDAPRVIYVSGTIKTTDESGWPLDIKSNKTIIGADKHAT
;
A
#
# COMPACT_ATOMS: atom_id res chain seq x y z
N MET A 1 -2.34 -34.04 -51.03
CA MET A 1 -3.41 -33.03 -51.21
C MET A 1 -4.65 -33.77 -51.75
N ARG A 2 -5.84 -33.57 -51.13
CA ARG A 2 -7.15 -34.23 -51.38
C ARG A 2 -7.34 -35.59 -50.66
N LYS A 3 -8.37 -35.88 -49.85
CA LYS A 3 -9.56 -35.17 -49.33
C LYS A 3 -9.93 -35.81 -47.97
N LYS A 4 -10.44 -34.98 -47.05
CA LYS A 4 -10.95 -35.35 -45.71
C LYS A 4 -12.31 -36.06 -45.86
N ASN A 5 -12.52 -37.19 -45.19
CA ASN A 5 -13.87 -37.73 -45.01
C ASN A 5 -14.37 -37.41 -43.61
N LEU A 6 -15.64 -37.02 -43.61
CA LEU A 6 -16.38 -36.19 -42.68
C LEU A 6 -17.43 -37.09 -42.06
N GLU A 7 -17.43 -37.27 -40.73
CA GLU A 7 -18.59 -37.83 -40.04
C GLU A 7 -19.00 -36.80 -38.98
N LEU A 8 -19.85 -35.87 -39.42
CA LEU A 8 -20.47 -34.84 -38.60
C LEU A 8 -21.79 -35.42 -38.07
N SER A 9 -21.77 -36.02 -36.88
CA SER A 9 -23.01 -36.45 -36.23
C SER A 9 -23.72 -35.22 -35.65
N VAL A 10 -24.64 -34.65 -36.43
CA VAL A 10 -25.58 -33.63 -35.96
C VAL A 10 -26.72 -34.33 -35.23
N ALA A 11 -26.73 -34.24 -33.90
CA ALA A 11 -27.90 -34.58 -33.11
C ALA A 11 -28.86 -33.38 -33.09
N VAL A 12 -29.94 -33.46 -33.86
CA VAL A 12 -31.08 -32.53 -33.74
C VAL A 12 -31.92 -32.98 -32.55
N ALA A 13 -31.72 -32.33 -31.40
CA ALA A 13 -32.63 -32.46 -30.27
C ALA A 13 -33.65 -31.32 -30.31
N SER A 14 -34.89 -31.67 -30.66
CA SER A 14 -36.05 -30.79 -30.63
C SER A 14 -36.44 -30.46 -29.19
N GLY A 15 -36.67 -29.16 -28.92
CA GLY A 15 -37.60 -28.72 -27.87
C GLY A 15 -36.97 -28.15 -26.60
N LEU A 16 -36.98 -26.81 -26.49
CA LEU A 16 -37.73 -26.03 -25.49
C LEU A 16 -37.11 -24.62 -25.44
N LEU A 17 -37.76 -23.63 -26.06
CA LEU A 17 -37.34 -22.22 -25.95
C LEU A 17 -37.87 -21.67 -24.63
N THR A 18 -37.10 -21.79 -23.55
CA THR A 18 -37.39 -21.11 -22.28
C THR A 18 -36.94 -19.66 -22.42
N ALA A 19 -37.88 -18.72 -22.43
CA ALA A 19 -37.56 -17.30 -22.37
C ALA A 19 -37.01 -16.96 -20.98
N THR A 20 -35.70 -17.07 -20.79
CA THR A 20 -35.03 -16.51 -19.62
C THR A 20 -35.04 -14.99 -19.76
N GLY A 21 -35.82 -14.30 -18.93
CA GLY A 21 -35.77 -12.86 -18.84
C GLY A 21 -34.34 -12.41 -18.56
N LEU A 22 -33.75 -11.64 -19.48
CA LEU A 22 -32.49 -10.95 -19.23
C LEU A 22 -32.78 -9.83 -18.25
N ALA A 23 -32.55 -10.09 -16.96
CA ALA A 23 -32.37 -9.03 -16.00
C ALA A 23 -31.25 -8.12 -16.55
N HIS A 24 -31.60 -6.89 -16.90
CA HIS A 24 -30.62 -5.85 -17.19
C HIS A 24 -30.00 -5.44 -15.85
N GLY A 25 -29.08 -6.27 -15.36
CA GLY A 25 -28.17 -5.88 -14.29
C GLY A 25 -27.39 -4.69 -14.81
N ALA A 26 -27.54 -3.54 -14.16
CA ALA A 26 -26.63 -2.42 -14.38
C ALA A 26 -25.22 -2.96 -14.16
N ALA A 27 -24.41 -2.97 -15.23
CA ALA A 27 -22.99 -3.27 -15.10
C ALA A 27 -22.40 -2.19 -14.20
N SER A 28 -22.32 -2.45 -12.90
CA SER A 28 -21.38 -1.73 -12.06
C SER A 28 -20.03 -2.03 -12.68
N ASN A 29 -19.34 -1.00 -13.18
CA ASN A 29 -17.93 -1.12 -13.57
C ASN A 29 -17.19 -1.60 -12.33
N GLY A 30 -17.03 -2.92 -12.23
CA GLY A 30 -16.74 -3.64 -11.00
C GLY A 30 -15.33 -3.33 -10.54
N ARG A 31 -15.19 -2.25 -9.76
CA ARG A 31 -14.10 -2.20 -8.80
C ARG A 31 -14.43 -3.29 -7.78
N PRO A 32 -13.55 -4.27 -7.54
CA PRO A 32 -13.75 -5.21 -6.45
C PRO A 32 -14.04 -4.40 -5.18
N ALA A 33 -15.03 -4.83 -4.40
CA ALA A 33 -15.30 -4.20 -3.11
C ALA A 33 -13.98 -4.16 -2.32
N ALA A 34 -13.67 -3.00 -1.75
CA ALA A 34 -12.47 -2.87 -0.94
C ALA A 34 -12.53 -3.93 0.18
N ASP A 35 -11.49 -4.74 0.30
CA ASP A 35 -11.35 -5.65 1.44
C ASP A 35 -11.20 -4.82 2.71
N THR A 36 -12.28 -4.72 3.48
CA THR A 36 -12.31 -3.98 4.75
C THR A 36 -11.85 -4.80 5.95
N ASN A 37 -11.47 -6.08 5.74
CA ASN A 37 -10.95 -6.92 6.82
C ASN A 37 -9.45 -6.67 7.07
N GLY A 38 -8.79 -5.89 6.20
CA GLY A 38 -7.40 -5.46 6.34
C GLY A 38 -7.25 -3.97 6.65
N PRO A 39 -6.01 -3.53 6.92
CA PRO A 39 -5.71 -2.12 7.10
C PRO A 39 -6.06 -1.33 5.83
N ILE A 40 -6.86 -0.28 6.03
CA ILE A 40 -7.47 0.50 4.96
C ILE A 40 -6.57 1.68 4.60
N GLY A 41 -6.36 1.92 3.31
CA GLY A 41 -5.74 3.14 2.79
C GLY A 41 -4.68 2.89 1.72
N PHE A 42 -4.38 3.94 0.94
CA PHE A 42 -3.39 3.85 -0.15
C PHE A 42 -1.97 3.55 0.34
N ALA A 43 -1.63 3.89 1.58
CA ALA A 43 -0.32 3.54 2.18
C ALA A 43 -0.10 2.01 2.34
N MET A 44 -1.17 1.22 2.18
CA MET A 44 -1.13 -0.24 2.18
C MET A 44 -1.24 -0.84 0.76
N ALA A 45 -1.48 0.00 -0.26
CA ALA A 45 -1.65 -0.45 -1.63
C ALA A 45 -0.29 -0.65 -2.31
N ALA A 46 -0.15 -1.73 -3.07
CA ALA A 46 1.07 -2.06 -3.85
C ALA A 46 2.37 -2.15 -3.01
N GLY A 47 2.24 -2.52 -1.73
CA GLY A 47 3.33 -2.58 -0.77
C GLY A 47 2.95 -1.80 0.48
N ALA A 48 3.09 -2.40 1.66
CA ALA A 48 2.75 -1.74 2.91
C ALA A 48 3.83 -0.75 3.34
N THR A 49 3.44 0.39 3.91
CA THR A 49 4.36 1.29 4.61
C THR A 49 4.77 0.66 5.94
N THR A 50 6.04 0.26 6.07
CA THR A 50 6.59 -0.31 7.32
C THR A 50 7.50 0.65 8.09
N GLY A 51 7.92 1.76 7.48
CA GLY A 51 8.81 2.75 8.10
C GLY A 51 10.13 2.13 8.57
N GLY A 52 10.48 2.36 9.84
CA GLY A 52 11.63 1.74 10.50
C GLY A 52 11.51 0.23 10.74
N GLY A 53 10.36 -0.38 10.46
CA GLY A 53 10.13 -1.81 10.65
C GLY A 53 10.31 -2.24 12.10
N MET A 54 11.13 -3.27 12.32
CA MET A 54 11.46 -3.82 13.64
C MET A 54 12.80 -3.31 14.19
N ALA A 55 13.30 -2.17 13.69
CA ALA A 55 14.52 -1.58 14.21
C ALA A 55 14.35 -1.21 15.69
N GLU A 56 15.41 -1.42 16.48
CA GLU A 56 15.40 -1.05 17.90
C GLU A 56 15.16 0.46 18.03
N PRO A 57 14.18 0.89 18.85
CA PRO A 57 13.91 2.31 19.00
C PRO A 57 15.03 3.07 19.67
N ALA A 58 15.33 4.26 19.15
CA ALA A 58 16.27 5.19 19.75
C ALA A 58 15.59 6.52 20.06
N THR A 59 15.81 7.04 21.28
CA THR A 59 15.36 8.38 21.67
C THR A 59 16.38 9.42 21.25
N VAL A 60 15.92 10.49 20.61
CA VAL A 60 16.73 11.65 20.24
C VAL A 60 16.21 12.89 20.97
N THR A 61 17.14 13.72 21.41
CA THR A 61 16.87 14.95 22.17
C THR A 61 17.51 16.18 21.54
N THR A 62 18.38 15.99 20.55
CA THR A 62 19.10 17.07 19.87
C THR A 62 18.93 17.03 18.35
N LEU A 63 19.14 18.18 17.70
CA LEU A 63 19.14 18.29 16.24
C LEU A 63 20.21 17.38 15.60
N ALA A 64 21.39 17.27 16.21
CA ALA A 64 22.49 16.46 15.69
C ALA A 64 22.13 14.96 15.69
N GLU A 65 21.54 14.47 16.78
CA GLU A 65 21.05 13.10 16.88
C GLU A 65 19.92 12.82 15.88
N LEU A 66 18.95 13.74 15.77
CA LEU A 66 17.87 13.63 14.80
C LEU A 66 18.42 13.59 13.37
N LYS A 67 19.30 14.52 13.01
CA LYS A 67 19.94 14.57 11.69
C LYS A 67 20.68 13.27 11.37
N ALA A 68 21.49 12.77 12.29
CA ALA A 68 22.21 11.51 12.10
C ALA A 68 21.25 10.32 11.90
N ALA A 69 20.16 10.27 12.68
CA ALA A 69 19.19 9.17 12.60
C ALA A 69 18.33 9.21 11.33
N VAL A 70 18.01 10.39 10.79
CA VAL A 70 17.12 10.53 9.62
C VAL A 70 17.84 10.52 8.27
N GLN A 71 19.15 10.83 8.26
CA GLN A 71 19.94 10.97 7.02
C GLN A 71 20.77 9.73 6.64
N ASP A 72 20.74 8.66 7.44
CA ASP A 72 21.35 7.40 7.03
C ASP A 72 20.41 6.52 6.19
N ASP A 73 20.96 5.47 5.59
CA ASP A 73 20.21 4.56 4.73
C ASP A 73 19.62 3.35 5.49
N ALA A 74 19.85 3.26 6.82
CA ALA A 74 19.38 2.14 7.63
C ALA A 74 17.92 2.33 8.09
N PRO A 75 17.13 1.26 8.23
CA PRO A 75 15.82 1.38 8.88
C PRO A 75 15.96 1.86 10.32
N ARG A 76 15.15 2.86 10.74
CA ARG A 76 15.19 3.37 12.12
C ARG A 76 13.81 3.70 12.68
N VAL A 77 13.63 3.40 13.97
CA VAL A 77 12.54 3.89 14.81
C VAL A 77 13.09 4.96 15.75
N ILE A 78 12.60 6.18 15.63
CA ILE A 78 13.15 7.38 16.25
C ILE A 78 12.09 8.00 17.15
N TYR A 79 12.33 7.99 18.45
CA TYR A 79 11.50 8.68 19.43
C TYR A 79 12.05 10.08 19.67
N VAL A 80 11.27 11.12 19.35
CA VAL A 80 11.66 12.52 19.57
C VAL A 80 11.22 12.94 20.96
N SER A 81 12.14 13.42 21.79
CA SER A 81 11.84 13.91 23.13
C SER A 81 12.17 15.40 23.27
N GLY A 82 11.18 16.20 23.67
CA GLY A 82 11.31 17.65 23.80
C GLY A 82 11.26 18.40 22.46
N THR A 83 11.74 19.64 22.48
CA THR A 83 11.72 20.52 21.30
C THR A 83 13.01 20.42 20.50
N ILE A 84 12.92 20.00 19.24
CA ILE A 84 14.07 19.88 18.34
C ILE A 84 13.84 20.72 17.09
N LYS A 85 14.83 21.52 16.71
CA LYS A 85 14.81 22.25 15.43
C LYS A 85 14.83 21.24 14.28
N THR A 86 14.10 21.51 13.21
CA THR A 86 14.03 20.64 12.02
C THR A 86 14.75 21.23 10.81
N THR A 87 15.46 22.33 10.99
CA THR A 87 16.29 22.96 9.96
C THR A 87 17.77 22.76 10.24
N ASP A 88 18.55 22.58 9.19
CA ASP A 88 20.01 22.59 9.28
C ASP A 88 20.57 24.00 9.51
N GLU A 89 21.90 24.12 9.53
CA GLU A 89 22.59 25.40 9.71
C GLU A 89 22.35 26.40 8.57
N SER A 90 21.92 25.91 7.40
CA SER A 90 21.56 26.73 6.23
C SER A 90 20.10 27.18 6.27
N GLY A 91 19.32 26.72 7.25
CA GLY A 91 17.88 27.00 7.37
C GLY A 91 16.99 26.09 6.53
N TRP A 92 17.55 25.05 5.89
CA TRP A 92 16.77 24.10 5.09
C TRP A 92 16.21 22.98 5.96
N PRO A 93 14.98 22.48 5.70
CA PRO A 93 14.44 21.33 6.40
C PRO A 93 15.34 20.10 6.27
N LEU A 94 15.40 19.28 7.33
CA LEU A 94 16.07 18.00 7.26
C LEU A 94 15.33 17.04 6.31
N ASP A 95 16.04 16.53 5.32
CA ASP A 95 15.55 15.42 4.50
C ASP A 95 15.47 14.12 5.31
N ILE A 96 14.32 13.47 5.24
CA ILE A 96 14.09 12.15 5.86
C ILE A 96 14.28 11.09 4.79
N LYS A 97 15.33 10.26 4.95
CA LYS A 97 15.57 9.15 4.03
C LYS A 97 14.52 8.05 4.17
N SER A 98 14.59 7.07 3.28
CA SER A 98 13.70 5.90 3.29
C SER A 98 13.81 5.09 4.59
N ASN A 99 12.74 4.36 4.90
CA ASN A 99 12.64 3.42 6.02
C ASN A 99 12.83 4.07 7.40
N LYS A 100 12.16 5.20 7.64
CA LYS A 100 12.18 5.89 8.93
C LYS A 100 10.80 5.88 9.57
N THR A 101 10.77 5.68 10.88
CA THR A 101 9.60 5.93 11.73
C THR A 101 10.00 7.01 12.73
N ILE A 102 9.32 8.15 12.73
CA ILE A 102 9.55 9.26 13.67
C ILE A 102 8.27 9.44 14.48
N ILE A 103 8.37 9.27 15.80
CA ILE A 103 7.23 9.33 16.71
C ILE A 103 7.63 10.21 17.90
N GLY A 104 6.72 11.06 18.38
CA GLY A 104 6.95 11.77 19.64
C GLY A 104 7.02 10.80 20.81
N ALA A 105 8.06 10.89 21.63
CA ALA A 105 8.19 10.08 22.84
C ALA A 105 7.05 10.35 23.84
N ASP A 106 6.60 11.61 23.88
CA ASP A 106 5.48 12.07 24.69
C ASP A 106 4.87 13.37 24.09
N LYS A 107 3.97 14.01 24.86
CA LYS A 107 3.28 15.25 24.47
C LYS A 107 4.17 16.49 24.31
N HIS A 108 5.44 16.42 24.70
CA HIS A 108 6.41 17.51 24.63
C HIS A 108 7.31 17.40 23.40
N ALA A 109 7.15 16.37 22.57
CA ALA A 109 7.81 16.28 21.28
C ALA A 109 7.27 17.37 20.32
N THR A 110 8.12 18.32 19.94
CA THR A 110 7.76 19.45 19.05
C THR A 110 8.88 19.82 18.08
#